data_AF-X1UEC6-F1
#
_entry.id   AF-X1UEC6-F1
#
_cell.length_a   1.000
_cell.length_b   1.000
_cell.length_c   1.000
_cell.angle_alpha   90.00
_cell.angle_beta   90.00
_cell.angle_gamma   90.00
#
_symmetry.space_group_name_H-M   'P 1'
#
loop_
_entity.id
_entity.type
_entity.pdbx_description
1 polymer ?
#
loop_
_entity_poly.entity_id
_entity_poly.type
_entity_poly.pdbx_seq_one_letter_code
_entity_poly.pdbx_strand_id
1 'polypeptide(L)' 'MVTVIKFEGNIDANLKDILTKAKKKCASGGTVRGNLIELQGDHKFKLKKFLIDLGFPEENIIIQGRVVRRSRRY' A
#
# COMPACT_ATOMS: atom_id res chain seq x y z
N MET A 1 7.26 -3.08 -10.67
CA MET A 1 7.26 -1.95 -9.71
C MET A 1 6.42 -2.35 -8.51
N VAL A 2 6.76 -1.88 -7.30
CA VAL A 2 5.95 -2.15 -6.11
C VAL A 2 5.48 -0.83 -5.52
N THR A 3 4.25 -0.81 -5.06
CA THR A 3 3.63 0.31 -4.36
C THR A 3 3.63 0.00 -2.87
N VAL A 4 4.32 0.82 -2.08
CA VAL A 4 4.36 0.72 -0.62
C VAL A 4 3.47 1.82 -0.06
N ILE A 5 2.59 1.47 0.85
CA ILE A 5 1.68 2.36 1.55
C ILE A 5 2.13 2.37 3.00
N LYS A 6 2.52 3.54 3.50
CA LYS A 6 2.84 3.78 4.91
C LYS A 6 1.73 4.59 5.53
N PHE A 7 1.28 4.15 6.68
CA PHE A 7 0.31 4.84 7.50
C PHE A 7 1.04 5.58 8.61
N GLU A 8 0.78 6.88 8.76
CA GLU A 8 1.38 7.70 9.81
C GLU A 8 0.41 7.77 11.00
N GLY A 9 0.89 7.41 12.20
CA GLY A 9 0.09 7.37 13.44
C GLY A 9 -0.28 5.97 13.95
N ASN A 10 -1.01 5.94 15.08
CA ASN A 10 -1.57 4.72 15.66
C ASN A 10 -2.93 4.47 15.03
N ILE A 11 -2.91 3.84 13.87
CA ILE A 11 -4.13 3.49 13.15
C ILE A 11 -4.57 2.13 13.69
N ASP A 12 -5.52 2.14 14.63
CA ASP A 12 -6.30 0.96 15.06
C ASP A 12 -7.17 0.39 13.91
N ALA A 13 -6.98 0.86 12.68
CA ALA A 13 -7.65 0.29 11.54
C ALA A 13 -7.01 -1.03 11.16
N ASN A 14 -7.89 -1.97 10.84
CA ASN A 14 -7.54 -3.33 10.51
C ASN A 14 -6.77 -3.39 9.17
N LEU A 15 -5.44 -3.20 9.19
CA LEU A 15 -4.57 -3.24 8.01
C LEU A 15 -4.76 -4.52 7.18
N LYS A 16 -5.13 -5.63 7.84
CA LYS A 16 -5.51 -6.89 7.18
C LYS A 16 -6.77 -6.75 6.32
N ASP A 17 -7.77 -6.01 6.77
CA ASP A 17 -9.01 -5.75 6.03
C ASP A 17 -8.74 -4.85 4.82
N ILE A 18 -7.97 -3.78 5.03
CA ILE A 18 -7.51 -2.88 3.97
C ILE A 18 -6.71 -3.67 2.92
N LEU A 19 -5.76 -4.51 3.35
CA LEU A 19 -5.00 -5.37 2.44
C LEU A 19 -5.92 -6.32 1.66
N THR A 20 -6.91 -6.93 2.30
CA THR A 20 -7.84 -7.87 1.63
C THR A 20 -8.66 -7.18 0.56
N LYS A 21 -9.21 -6.00 0.87
CA LYS A 21 -9.95 -5.18 -0.10
C LYS A 21 -9.03 -4.66 -1.22
N ALA A 22 -7.83 -4.21 -0.87
CA ALA A 22 -6.83 -3.75 -1.84
C ALA A 22 -6.40 -4.87 -2.80
N LYS A 23 -6.16 -6.09 -2.31
CA LYS A 23 -5.89 -7.29 -3.11
C LYS A 23 -7.03 -7.59 -4.07
N LYS A 24 -8.27 -7.55 -3.57
CA LYS A 24 -9.49 -7.81 -4.36
C LYS A 24 -9.67 -6.77 -5.49
N LYS A 25 -9.33 -5.51 -5.22
CA LYS A 25 -9.48 -4.40 -6.20
C LYS A 25 -8.31 -4.28 -7.18
N CYS A 26 -7.09 -4.60 -6.75
CA CYS A 26 -5.90 -4.56 -7.59
C CYS A 26 -5.59 -5.89 -8.27
N ALA A 27 -6.33 -6.97 -7.95
CA ALA A 27 -6.05 -8.35 -8.37
C ALA A 27 -4.55 -8.72 -8.22
N SER A 28 -3.89 -8.10 -7.24
CA SER A 28 -2.44 -8.08 -7.11
C SER A 28 -2.03 -8.59 -5.74
N GLY A 29 -0.88 -9.25 -5.69
CA GLY A 29 -0.29 -9.72 -4.44
C GLY A 29 0.18 -8.54 -3.58
N GLY A 30 -0.05 -8.64 -2.27
CA GLY A 30 0.45 -7.67 -1.31
C GLY A 30 0.65 -8.27 0.08
N THR A 31 1.52 -7.63 0.86
CA THR A 31 1.93 -8.07 2.20
C THR A 31 1.88 -6.89 3.16
N VAL A 32 1.39 -7.12 4.38
CA VAL A 32 1.48 -6.14 5.47
C VAL A 32 2.78 -6.42 6.24
N ARG A 33 3.60 -5.38 6.43
CA ARG A 33 4.80 -5.39 7.28
C ARG A 33 4.64 -4.31 8.35
N GLY A 34 4.17 -4.70 9.53
CA GLY A 34 3.87 -3.76 10.61
C GLY A 34 2.84 -2.73 10.16
N ASN A 35 3.22 -1.45 10.14
CA ASN A 35 2.35 -0.33 9.74
C ASN A 35 2.47 0.02 8.24
N LEU A 36 3.00 -0.90 7.44
CA LEU A 36 3.26 -0.73 6.02
C LEU A 36 2.51 -1.80 5.22
N ILE A 37 1.94 -1.42 4.08
CA ILE A 37 1.35 -2.35 3.12
C ILE A 37 2.14 -2.27 1.82
N GLU A 38 2.71 -3.38 1.39
CA GLU A 38 3.42 -3.51 0.13
C GLU A 38 2.51 -4.23 -0.88
N LEU A 39 2.19 -3.58 -2.00
CA LEU A 39 1.45 -4.16 -3.12
C LEU A 39 2.35 -4.24 -4.36
N GLN A 40 2.25 -5.35 -5.09
CA GLN A 40 2.87 -5.45 -6.41
C GLN A 40 2.03 -4.68 -7.45
N GLY A 41 2.71 -3.97 -8.35
CA GLY A 41 2.09 -3.19 -9.42
C GLY A 41 2.10 -1.68 -9.18
N ASP A 42 1.64 -0.93 -10.21
CA ASP A 42 1.46 0.52 -10.19
C ASP A 42 -0.01 0.87 -9.98
N HIS A 43 -0.45 0.77 -8.73
CA HIS A 43 -1.84 1.03 -8.36
C HIS A 43 -2.00 2.22 -7.43
N LYS A 44 -0.98 3.09 -7.36
CA LYS A 44 -0.92 4.25 -6.46
C LYS A 44 -2.20 5.08 -6.48
N PHE A 45 -2.69 5.44 -7.68
CA PHE A 45 -3.90 6.24 -7.84
C PHE A 45 -5.17 5.52 -7.38
N LYS A 46 -5.33 4.23 -7.74
CA LYS A 46 -6.48 3.41 -7.32
C LYS A 46 -6.49 3.21 -5.81
N LEU A 47 -5.32 2.93 -5.23
CA LEU A 47 -5.15 2.74 -3.78
C LEU A 47 -5.42 4.03 -3.02
N LYS A 48 -4.88 5.15 -3.49
CA LYS A 48 -5.11 6.47 -2.92
C LYS A 48 -6.60 6.78 -2.84
N LYS A 49 -7.32 6.66 -3.97
CA LYS A 49 -8.76 6.90 -4.02
C LYS A 49 -9.54 5.91 -3.15
N PHE A 50 -9.13 4.64 -3.13
CA PHE A 50 -9.75 3.61 -2.30
C PHE A 50 -9.58 3.87 -0.80
N LEU A 51 -8.42 4.38 -0.37
CA LEU A 51 -8.17 4.69 1.03
C LEU A 51 -8.94 5.94 1.48
N ILE A 52 -9.04 6.96 0.62
CA ILE A 52 -9.87 8.14 0.86
C ILE A 52 -11.35 7.74 0.99
N ASP A 53 -11.83 6.85 0.09
CA ASP A 53 -13.20 6.32 0.11
C ASP A 53 -13.50 5.50 1.38
N LEU A 54 -12.49 4.86 1.96
CA LEU A 54 -12.59 4.17 3.25
C LEU A 54 -12.62 5.12 4.46
N GLY A 55 -12.41 6.41 4.27
CA GLY A 55 -12.37 7.41 5.34
C GLY A 55 -10.97 7.71 5.87
N PHE A 56 -9.90 7.27 5.21
CA PHE A 56 -8.54 7.66 5.57
C PHE A 56 -8.13 8.93 4.83
N PRO A 57 -7.70 9.98 5.53
CA PRO A 57 -7.26 11.19 4.88
C PRO A 57 -5.92 10.93 4.19
N GLU A 58 -5.75 11.54 3.01
CA GLU A 58 -4.55 11.42 2.19
C GLU A 58 -3.28 11.83 2.95
N GLU A 59 -3.38 12.83 3.82
CA GLU A 59 -2.27 13.32 4.63
C GLU A 59 -1.70 12.26 5.58
N ASN A 60 -2.52 11.30 6.04
CA ASN A 60 -2.09 10.21 6.92
C ASN A 60 -1.51 9.02 6.14
N ILE A 61 -1.52 9.08 4.80
CA ILE A 61 -1.17 7.96 3.94
C ILE A 61 -0.05 8.38 2.99
N ILE A 62 1.09 7.74 3.17
CA ILE A 62 2.28 7.96 2.35
C ILE A 62 2.39 6.81 1.35
N ILE A 63 2.23 7.11 0.05
CA ILE A 63 2.35 6.10 -1.02
C ILE A 63 3.68 6.28 -1.75
N GLN A 64 4.53 5.26 -1.72
CA GLN A 64 5.85 5.24 -2.37
C GLN A 64 5.91 4.17 -3.45
N GLY A 65 6.33 4.55 -4.66
CA GLY A 65 6.68 3.58 -5.70
C GLY A 65 8.14 3.17 -5.57
N ARG A 66 8.41 1.93 -5.16
CA ARG A 66 9.78 1.42 -5.09
C ARG A 66 10.11 0.63 -6.36
N VAL A 67 11.16 1.04 -7.06
CA VAL A 67 11.78 0.21 -8.10
C VAL A 67 12.76 -0.70 -7.39
N VAL A 68 12.46 -2.00 -7.31
CA VAL A 68 13.41 -2.99 -6.78
C VAL A 68 14.55 -3.09 -7.78
N ARG A 69 15.58 -2.27 -7.62
CA ARG A 69 16.85 -2.47 -8.32
C ARG A 69 17.49 -3.67 -7.65
N ARG A 70 17.31 -4.86 -8.24
CA ARG A 70 18.16 -6.00 -7.93
C ARG A 70 19.60 -5.52 -8.09
N SER A 71 20.36 -5.58 -7.01
CA SER A 71 21.81 -5.39 -7.06
C SER A 71 22.34 -6.39 -8.09
N ARG A 72 22.77 -5.89 -9.25
CA ARG A 72 23.76 -6.60 -10.07
C ARG A 72 25.01 -6.61 -9.21
N ARG A 73 25.18 -7.66 -8.40
CA ARG A 73 26.50 -8.01 -7.88
C ARG A 73 27.31 -8.40 -9.12
N TYR A 74 28.36 -7.64 -9.35
CA TYR A 74 29.42 -7.93 -10.32
C TYR A 74 30.28 -9.07 -9.77
#